data_AF-A0A2J4GAH1-F1
#
_entry.id   AF-A0A2J4GAH1-F1
#
_cell.length_a   1.000
_cell.length_b   1.000
_cell.length_c   1.000
_cell.angle_alpha   90.00
_cell.angle_beta   90.00
_cell.angle_gamma   90.00
#
_symmetry.space_group_name_H-M   'P 1'
#
loop_
_entity.id
_entity.type
_entity.pdbx_description
1 polymer ?
#
loop_
_entity_poly.entity_id
_entity_poly.type
_entity_poly.pdbx_seq_one_letter_code
_entity_poly.pdbx_strand_id
1 'polypeptide(L)'
;MHYPETFYNVVRCGEVLCVEFDCSARRWVEEKLNLRVESAGEVCFSSLPYSSKDEAIEFLVANGVPEERIAVEGSPLAIKAERGREPTVKVCPVCGSTRIVEIGVVGLTPPLYVCENCGYHGALVLEVVL
;
A
#
# COMPACT_ATOMS: atom_id res chain seq x y z
N MET A 1 -4.50 -19.40 19.25
CA MET A 1 -5.73 -18.94 18.55
C MET A 1 -5.46 -19.10 17.06
N HIS A 2 -6.34 -19.80 16.35
CA HIS A 2 -6.23 -20.03 14.92
C HIS A 2 -6.86 -18.83 14.20
N TYR A 3 -6.07 -18.09 13.43
CA TYR A 3 -6.56 -17.03 12.57
C TYR A 3 -7.24 -17.66 11.35
N PRO A 4 -8.43 -17.21 10.93
CA PRO A 4 -9.08 -17.76 9.75
C PRO A 4 -8.26 -17.41 8.51
N GLU A 5 -8.02 -18.39 7.64
CA GLU A 5 -7.27 -18.23 6.39
C GLU A 5 -8.09 -17.46 5.33
N THR A 6 -8.47 -16.21 5.63
CA THR A 6 -9.17 -15.31 4.69
C THR A 6 -8.37 -14.04 4.45
N PHE A 7 -8.70 -13.35 3.37
CA PHE A 7 -8.35 -11.95 3.18
C PHE A 7 -9.43 -11.03 3.74
N TYR A 8 -9.01 -9.83 4.11
CA TYR A 8 -9.85 -8.74 4.61
C TYR A 8 -9.70 -7.56 3.65
N ASN A 9 -10.71 -7.33 2.83
CA ASN A 9 -10.69 -6.32 1.78
C ASN A 9 -11.44 -5.06 2.26
N VAL A 10 -10.71 -3.97 2.44
CA VAL A 10 -11.28 -2.67 2.80
C VAL A 10 -11.86 -2.01 1.54
N VAL A 11 -13.17 -1.85 1.52
CA VAL A 11 -13.95 -1.33 0.36
C VAL A 11 -14.95 -0.27 0.80
N ARG A 12 -15.49 0.49 -0.14
CA ARG A 12 -16.68 1.33 0.11
C ARG A 12 -17.97 0.54 -0.10
N CYS A 13 -18.84 0.52 0.90
CA CYS A 13 -20.23 0.08 0.79
C CYS A 13 -21.15 1.31 0.74
N GLY A 14 -21.32 1.90 -0.45
CA GLY A 14 -22.01 3.18 -0.57
C GLY A 14 -21.21 4.30 0.10
N GLU A 15 -21.79 4.95 1.11
CA GLU A 15 -21.15 6.10 1.78
C GLU A 15 -20.19 5.71 2.91
N VAL A 16 -20.25 4.46 3.40
CA VAL A 16 -19.42 3.97 4.51
C VAL A 16 -18.29 3.06 4.04
N LEU A 17 -17.27 2.88 4.87
CA LEU A 17 -16.26 1.85 4.66
C LEU A 17 -16.74 0.52 5.24
N CYS A 18 -16.36 -0.55 4.57
CA CYS A 18 -16.56 -1.92 5.03
C CYS A 18 -15.25 -2.69 4.97
N VAL A 19 -15.21 -3.76 5.75
CA VAL A 19 -14.31 -4.89 5.50
C VAL A 19 -15.13 -6.04 4.92
N GLU A 20 -14.73 -6.50 3.74
CA GLU A 20 -15.27 -7.68 3.05
C GLU A 20 -14.33 -8.87 3.28
N PHE A 21 -14.88 -10.05 3.54
CA PHE A 21 -14.13 -11.26 3.85
C PHE A 21 -14.96 -12.53 3.60
N ASP A 22 -14.32 -13.69 3.56
CA ASP A 22 -15.00 -14.97 3.44
C ASP A 22 -15.80 -15.28 4.71
N CYS A 23 -17.05 -15.73 4.57
CA CYS A 23 -17.92 -15.96 5.73
C CYS A 23 -17.41 -17.01 6.73
N SER A 24 -16.40 -17.83 6.38
CA SER A 24 -15.69 -18.70 7.35
C SER A 24 -15.03 -17.92 8.49
N ALA A 25 -14.70 -16.64 8.29
CA ALA A 25 -14.12 -15.77 9.32
C ALA A 25 -15.16 -15.02 10.17
N ARG A 26 -16.47 -15.19 9.91
CA ARG A 26 -17.56 -14.46 10.59
C ARG A 26 -17.40 -14.44 12.11
N ARG A 27 -17.25 -15.63 12.71
CA ARG A 27 -17.16 -15.77 14.17
C ARG A 27 -15.96 -15.01 14.74
N TRP A 28 -14.83 -15.06 14.04
CA TRP A 28 -13.63 -14.35 14.45
C TRP A 28 -13.85 -12.83 14.37
N VAL A 29 -14.48 -12.33 13.31
CA VAL A 29 -14.78 -10.89 13.17
C VAL A 29 -15.75 -10.41 14.27
N GLU A 30 -16.82 -11.16 14.53
CA GLU A 30 -17.79 -10.81 15.58
C GLU A 30 -17.14 -10.83 16.98
N GLU A 31 -16.31 -11.82 17.29
CA GLU A 31 -15.71 -11.98 18.63
C GLU A 31 -14.45 -11.13 18.86
N LYS A 32 -13.62 -10.93 17.82
CA LYS A 32 -12.30 -10.27 17.94
C LYS A 32 -12.31 -8.82 17.51
N LEU A 33 -13.00 -8.51 16.43
CA LEU A 33 -13.11 -7.12 15.97
C LEU A 33 -14.32 -6.43 16.61
N ASN A 34 -15.20 -7.19 17.29
CA ASN A 34 -16.44 -6.68 17.86
C ASN A 34 -17.29 -5.94 16.82
N LEU A 35 -17.32 -6.49 15.60
CA LEU A 35 -18.06 -5.94 14.47
C LEU A 35 -19.30 -6.78 14.18
N ARG A 36 -20.38 -6.11 13.78
CA ARG A 36 -21.57 -6.77 13.27
C ARG A 36 -21.32 -7.26 11.84
N VAL A 37 -21.60 -8.52 11.57
CA VAL A 37 -21.40 -9.14 10.25
C VAL A 37 -22.71 -9.34 9.51
N GLU A 38 -22.76 -8.84 8.28
CA GLU A 38 -23.79 -9.10 7.29
C GLU A 38 -23.23 -10.03 6.20
N SER A 39 -24.11 -10.70 5.45
CA SER A 39 -23.72 -11.70 4.45
C SER A 39 -24.51 -11.54 3.16
N ALA A 40 -23.82 -11.67 2.04
CA ALA A 40 -24.40 -11.75 0.70
C ALA A 40 -23.81 -12.97 -0.03
N GLY A 41 -24.51 -14.11 0.04
CA GLY A 41 -23.98 -15.38 -0.46
C GLY A 41 -22.84 -15.89 0.43
N GLU A 42 -21.69 -16.19 -0.17
CA GLU A 42 -20.49 -16.69 0.53
C GLU A 42 -19.58 -15.56 1.06
N VAL A 43 -19.91 -14.30 0.73
CA VAL A 43 -19.15 -13.12 1.14
C VAL A 43 -19.82 -12.46 2.33
N CYS A 44 -19.01 -12.14 3.34
CA CYS A 44 -19.42 -11.43 4.53
C CYS A 44 -18.81 -10.04 4.55
N PHE A 45 -19.53 -9.08 5.13
CA PHE A 45 -19.05 -7.72 5.29
C PHE A 45 -19.45 -7.12 6.64
N SER A 46 -18.60 -6.24 7.14
CA SER A 46 -18.86 -5.43 8.32
C SER A 46 -18.60 -3.97 8.02
N SER A 47 -19.57 -3.11 8.36
CA SER A 47 -19.36 -1.66 8.32
C SER A 47 -18.31 -1.26 9.36
N LEU A 48 -17.43 -0.34 8.97
CA LEU A 48 -16.39 0.22 9.81
C LEU A 48 -16.72 1.68 10.15
N PRO A 49 -16.52 2.13 11.40
CA PRO A 49 -16.84 3.49 11.82
C PRO A 49 -15.74 4.51 11.43
N TYR A 50 -15.04 4.28 10.32
CA TYR A 50 -13.89 5.09 9.89
C TYR A 50 -14.18 5.85 8.61
N SER A 51 -13.56 7.02 8.49
CA SER A 51 -13.74 7.92 7.34
C SER A 51 -12.69 7.67 6.26
N SER A 52 -11.54 7.14 6.65
CA SER A 52 -10.41 6.86 5.77
C SER A 52 -10.04 5.38 5.74
N LYS A 53 -9.49 4.94 4.60
CA LYS A 53 -9.00 3.57 4.43
C LYS A 53 -7.80 3.30 5.33
N ASP A 54 -6.99 4.30 5.63
CA ASP A 54 -5.82 4.16 6.49
C ASP A 54 -6.22 3.86 7.93
N GLU A 55 -7.18 4.59 8.51
CA GLU A 55 -7.75 4.27 9.83
C GLU A 55 -8.33 2.85 9.90
N ALA A 56 -9.03 2.43 8.85
CA ALA A 56 -9.58 1.08 8.75
C ALA A 56 -8.48 0.00 8.76
N ILE A 57 -7.35 0.26 8.10
CA ILE A 57 -6.22 -0.67 8.04
C ILE A 57 -5.48 -0.71 9.37
N GLU A 58 -5.22 0.46 9.97
CA GLU A 58 -4.62 0.56 11.30
C GLU A 58 -5.45 -0.22 12.33
N PHE A 59 -6.78 -0.10 12.28
CA PHE A 59 -7.67 -0.88 13.13
C PHE A 59 -7.50 -2.39 12.93
N LEU A 60 -7.47 -2.88 11.68
CA LEU A 60 -7.31 -4.30 11.39
C LEU A 60 -5.95 -4.82 11.90
N VAL A 61 -4.88 -4.09 11.63
CA VAL A 61 -3.52 -4.45 12.07
C VAL A 61 -3.42 -4.45 13.60
N ALA A 62 -3.95 -3.42 14.26
CA ALA A 62 -3.97 -3.32 15.72
C ALA A 62 -4.74 -4.47 16.39
N ASN A 63 -5.71 -5.07 15.69
CA ASN A 63 -6.48 -6.22 16.15
C ASN A 63 -5.92 -7.58 15.65
N GLY A 64 -4.70 -7.59 15.11
CA GLY A 64 -3.96 -8.81 14.79
C GLY A 64 -4.30 -9.40 13.42
N VAL A 65 -4.92 -8.63 12.52
CA VAL A 65 -4.98 -9.00 11.10
C VAL A 65 -3.60 -8.68 10.49
N PRO A 66 -2.85 -9.68 10.02
CA PRO A 66 -1.55 -9.42 9.40
C PRO A 66 -1.71 -8.64 8.09
N GLU A 67 -0.80 -7.71 7.83
CA GLU A 67 -0.87 -6.80 6.67
C GLU A 67 -0.95 -7.54 5.33
N GLU A 68 -0.28 -8.69 5.20
CA GLU A 68 -0.31 -9.52 4.00
C GLU A 68 -1.69 -10.16 3.72
N ARG A 69 -2.62 -10.13 4.69
CA ARG A 69 -4.01 -10.58 4.54
C ARG A 69 -4.98 -9.41 4.36
N ILE A 70 -4.49 -8.18 4.29
CA ILE A 70 -5.30 -6.98 4.06
C ILE A 70 -5.22 -6.59 2.59
N ALA A 71 -6.37 -6.28 2.00
CA ALA A 71 -6.49 -5.67 0.68
C ALA A 71 -7.28 -4.37 0.77
N VAL A 72 -7.12 -3.50 -0.23
CA VAL A 72 -7.87 -2.26 -0.37
C VAL A 72 -8.39 -2.19 -1.79
N GLU A 73 -9.71 -2.21 -1.97
CA GLU A 73 -10.36 -2.26 -3.30
C GLU A 73 -9.78 -3.39 -4.18
N GLY A 74 -9.60 -4.58 -3.60
CA GLY A 74 -9.05 -5.75 -4.30
C GLY A 74 -7.54 -5.72 -4.52
N SER A 75 -6.84 -4.66 -4.13
CA SER A 75 -5.37 -4.58 -4.21
C SER A 75 -4.73 -4.99 -2.87
N PRO A 76 -3.94 -6.07 -2.80
CA PRO A 76 -3.27 -6.47 -1.58
C PRO A 76 -2.37 -5.36 -1.04
N LEU A 77 -2.36 -5.17 0.28
CA LEU A 77 -1.57 -4.13 0.91
C LEU A 77 -0.07 -4.33 0.68
N ALA A 78 0.38 -5.59 0.76
CA ALA A 78 1.76 -5.99 0.49
C ALA A 78 2.22 -5.70 -0.96
N ILE A 79 1.29 -5.45 -1.89
CA ILE A 79 1.60 -5.17 -3.31
C ILE A 79 1.54 -3.66 -3.61
N LYS A 80 1.16 -2.80 -2.65
CA LYS A 80 1.26 -1.35 -2.83
C LYS A 80 2.73 -0.90 -2.79
N ALA A 81 3.36 -0.91 -3.96
CA ALA A 81 4.61 -0.19 -4.25
C ALA A 81 4.52 1.34 -4.03
N GLU A 82 3.37 1.84 -3.57
CA GLU A 82 3.00 3.27 -3.59
C GLU A 82 2.70 3.83 -2.19
N ARG A 83 2.74 3.01 -1.13
CA ARG A 83 2.70 3.52 0.24
C ARG A 83 4.09 3.94 0.66
N GLY A 84 4.38 5.23 0.43
CA GLY A 84 5.43 5.94 1.14
C GLY A 84 6.84 5.74 0.61
N ARG A 85 7.08 5.92 -0.70
CA ARG A 85 8.38 6.47 -1.06
C ARG A 85 8.37 7.90 -0.55
N GLU A 86 8.95 8.11 0.64
CA GLU A 86 9.32 9.44 1.12
C GLU A 86 9.94 10.20 -0.06
N PRO A 87 9.57 11.47 -0.30
CA PRO A 87 9.97 12.16 -1.51
C PRO A 87 11.50 12.10 -1.65
N THR A 88 11.99 11.36 -2.64
CA THR A 88 13.43 11.17 -2.83
C THR A 88 13.98 12.21 -3.76
N VAL A 89 15.13 12.78 -3.43
CA VAL A 89 15.90 13.65 -4.34
C VAL A 89 16.96 12.82 -5.06
N LYS A 90 17.03 12.95 -6.39
CA LYS A 90 18.11 12.38 -7.19
C LYS A 90 19.39 13.21 -7.00
N VAL A 91 20.47 12.54 -6.68
CA VAL A 91 21.79 13.12 -6.39
C VAL A 91 22.85 12.46 -7.27
N CYS A 92 23.77 13.26 -7.80
CA CYS A 92 24.90 12.77 -8.57
C CYS A 92 25.82 11.90 -7.69
N PRO A 93 26.08 10.64 -8.06
CA PRO A 93 26.88 9.72 -7.24
C PRO A 93 28.37 10.10 -7.20
N VAL A 94 28.83 10.99 -8.09
CA VAL A 94 30.23 11.41 -8.18
C VAL A 94 30.53 12.63 -7.31
N CYS A 95 29.64 13.63 -7.30
CA CYS A 95 29.91 14.92 -6.65
C CYS A 95 28.83 15.38 -5.66
N GLY A 96 27.76 14.62 -5.47
CA GLY A 96 26.68 14.97 -4.52
C GLY A 96 25.75 16.10 -4.99
N SER A 97 25.90 16.60 -6.22
CA SER A 97 25.00 17.64 -6.75
C SER A 97 23.60 17.09 -7.05
N THR A 98 22.57 17.89 -6.77
CA THR A 98 21.18 17.61 -7.18
C THR A 98 20.88 18.05 -8.62
N ARG A 99 21.85 18.67 -9.31
CA ARG A 99 21.72 19.12 -10.71
C ARG A 99 21.95 17.97 -11.68
N ILE A 100 21.07 16.97 -11.61
CA ILE A 100 21.09 15.78 -12.46
C ILE A 100 19.85 15.78 -13.36
N VAL A 101 20.07 15.63 -14.66
CA VAL A 101 19.01 15.61 -15.67
C VAL A 101 18.94 14.23 -16.30
N GLU A 102 17.72 13.72 -16.48
CA GLU A 102 17.48 12.47 -17.20
C GLU A 102 17.52 12.73 -18.70
N ILE A 103 18.24 11.88 -19.42
CA ILE A 103 18.40 11.92 -20.87
C ILE A 103 18.03 10.54 -21.45
N GLY A 104 17.37 10.53 -22.59
CA GLY A 104 16.96 9.30 -23.27
C GLY A 104 15.53 9.37 -23.80
N VAL A 105 15.14 8.32 -24.52
CA VAL A 105 13.78 8.16 -25.02
C VAL A 105 13.01 7.29 -24.05
N VAL A 106 11.99 7.88 -23.41
CA VAL A 106 11.11 7.20 -22.47
C VAL A 106 10.58 5.90 -23.09
N GLY A 107 10.79 4.78 -22.40
CA GLY A 107 10.24 3.48 -22.78
C GLY A 107 11.05 2.64 -23.78
N LEU A 108 12.17 3.16 -24.32
CA LEU A 108 13.03 2.39 -25.24
C LEU A 108 14.37 1.99 -24.62
N THR A 109 14.92 2.83 -23.75
CA THR A 109 16.20 2.59 -23.08
C THR A 109 16.08 2.86 -21.59
N PRO A 110 16.87 2.17 -20.74
CA PRO A 110 17.02 2.58 -19.35
C PRO A 110 17.39 4.08 -19.27
N PRO A 111 16.88 4.80 -18.26
CA PRO A 111 17.17 6.22 -18.13
C PRO A 111 18.67 6.44 -17.96
N LEU A 112 19.23 7.35 -18.75
CA LEU A 112 20.58 7.85 -18.58
C LEU A 112 20.51 9.21 -17.91
N TYR A 113 21.56 9.57 -17.19
CA TYR A 113 21.60 10.79 -16.40
C TYR A 113 22.86 11.58 -16.69
N VAL A 114 22.72 12.90 -16.77
CA VAL A 114 23.83 13.84 -16.88
C VAL A 114 23.86 14.76 -15.67
N CYS A 115 25.02 14.89 -15.03
CA CYS A 115 25.23 15.89 -13.99
C CYS A 115 25.78 17.17 -14.62
N GLU A 116 25.05 18.28 -14.47
CA GLU A 116 25.47 19.60 -14.98
C GLU A 116 26.67 20.17 -14.22
N ASN A 117 26.98 19.64 -13.02
CA ASN A 117 28.06 20.14 -12.18
C ASN A 117 29.42 19.50 -12.49
N CYS A 118 29.49 18.17 -12.60
CA CYS A 118 30.75 17.44 -12.80
C CYS A 118 30.85 16.69 -14.13
N GLY A 119 29.80 16.72 -14.96
CA GLY A 119 29.78 16.03 -16.25
C GLY A 119 29.61 14.51 -16.16
N TYR A 120 29.23 13.96 -15.00
CA TYR A 120 28.85 12.54 -14.89
C TYR A 120 27.79 12.19 -15.95
N HIS A 121 27.97 11.06 -16.63
CA HIS A 121 27.06 10.55 -17.65
C HIS A 121 26.89 9.04 -17.47
N GLY A 122 25.71 8.58 -17.04
CA GLY A 122 25.48 7.15 -16.83
C GLY A 122 24.09 6.83 -16.28
N ALA A 123 23.81 5.54 -16.07
CA ALA A 123 22.49 5.05 -15.64
C ALA A 123 22.27 5.08 -14.11
N LEU A 124 23.28 5.48 -13.32
CA LEU A 124 23.21 5.43 -11.87
C LEU A 124 22.91 6.81 -11.29
N VAL A 125 22.00 6.83 -10.32
CA VAL A 125 21.72 7.98 -9.47
C VAL A 125 21.71 7.53 -8.02
N LEU A 126 22.09 8.43 -7.12
CA LEU A 126 21.85 8.24 -5.70
C LEU A 126 20.47 8.83 -5.36
N GLU A 127 19.61 8.05 -4.72
CA GLU A 127 18.34 8.55 -4.18
C GLU A 127 18.50 8.80 -2.69
N VAL A 128 18.21 10.03 -2.26
CA VAL A 128 18.24 10.41 -0.84
C VAL A 128 16.83 10.73 -0.39
N VAL A 129 16.42 10.13 0.72
CA VAL A 129 15.15 10.36 1.40
C VAL A 129 15.14 11.77 2.01
N LEU A 130 14.06 12.54 1.80
CA LEU A 130 13.85 13.87 2.42
C LEU A 130 13.17 13.78 3.78
#